data_AF-A0A0P0SH09-F1
#
_entry.id   AF-A0A0P0SH09-F1
#
_cell.length_a   1.000
_cell.length_b   1.000
_cell.length_c   1.000
_cell.angle_alpha   90.00
_cell.angle_beta   90.00
_cell.angle_gamma   90.00
#
_symmetry.space_group_name_H-M   'P 1'
#
loop_
_entity.id
_entity.type
_entity.pdbx_description
1 polymer ?
#
loop_
_entity_poly.entity_id
_entity_poly.type
_entity_poly.pdbx_seq_one_letter_code
_entity_poly.pdbx_strand_id
1 'polypeptide(L)'
;MSPVLAPHRPADHRRAAPGIRIVMLLGLPGGRPAWTTRSARITGLLLTLAGIEADGVTLPVPLADRHALRAWARSAEPALLAAAAPEHGSRAVFAVDLDDVDVLAAAGRALADLLRRERAPMLRCGHHAGDPVTGALHREALRQDVAAEQLVAELGRAARLLAPAHLRPRAPEFAGS
;
A
#
# COMPACT_ATOMS: atom_id res chain seq x y z
N MET A 1 23.10 17.09 -54.63
CA MET A 1 21.93 16.27 -54.29
C MET A 1 21.91 16.08 -52.78
N SER A 2 21.03 16.79 -52.08
CA SER A 2 20.95 16.75 -50.61
C SER A 2 19.86 15.75 -50.18
N PRO A 3 20.13 14.81 -49.26
CA PRO A 3 19.08 13.97 -48.73
C PRO A 3 18.22 14.76 -47.74
N VAL A 4 16.91 14.71 -47.96
CA VAL A 4 15.88 15.23 -47.04
C VAL A 4 15.91 14.37 -45.77
N LEU A 5 16.31 14.96 -44.65
CA LEU A 5 16.16 14.39 -43.31
C LEU A 5 14.67 14.38 -42.97
N ALA A 6 14.09 13.18 -42.88
CA ALA A 6 12.75 12.97 -42.34
C ALA A 6 12.68 13.48 -40.89
N PRO A 7 11.55 14.04 -40.44
CA PRO A 7 11.42 14.59 -39.10
C PRO A 7 11.61 13.48 -38.05
N HIS A 8 12.59 13.69 -37.16
CA HIS A 8 12.74 12.92 -35.94
C HIS A 8 11.46 13.02 -35.12
N ARG A 9 10.67 11.94 -35.11
CA ARG A 9 9.60 11.74 -34.14
C ARG A 9 10.27 11.48 -32.80
N PRO A 10 10.02 12.27 -31.73
CA PRO A 10 10.57 11.97 -30.42
C PRO A 10 10.07 10.59 -29.99
N ALA A 11 11.04 9.81 -29.54
CA ALA A 11 10.95 8.40 -29.23
C ALA A 11 9.73 8.06 -28.38
N ASP A 12 9.16 6.89 -28.71
CA ASP A 12 8.27 6.13 -27.86
C ASP A 12 8.61 6.32 -26.38
N HIS A 13 7.60 6.65 -25.59
CA HIS A 13 7.65 6.49 -24.15
C HIS A 13 8.14 5.06 -23.88
N ARG A 14 9.44 4.92 -23.55
CA ARG A 14 9.94 3.77 -22.82
C ARG A 14 9.01 3.65 -21.62
N ARG A 15 8.03 2.75 -21.69
CA ARG A 15 7.46 2.15 -20.49
C ARG A 15 8.68 1.71 -19.72
N ALA A 16 8.97 2.39 -18.60
CA ALA A 16 9.93 1.89 -17.65
C ALA A 16 9.52 0.43 -17.40
N ALA A 17 10.45 -0.51 -17.63
CA ALA A 17 10.16 -1.90 -17.33
C ALA A 17 9.69 -1.95 -15.87
N PRO A 18 8.64 -2.74 -15.54
CA PRO A 18 8.16 -2.86 -14.18
C PRO A 18 9.34 -3.11 -13.24
N GLY A 19 9.42 -2.32 -12.17
CA GLY A 19 10.56 -2.27 -11.24
C GLY A 19 10.58 -3.48 -10.32
N ILE A 20 10.59 -4.70 -10.85
CA ILE A 20 10.62 -5.93 -10.08
C ILE A 20 11.94 -5.98 -9.30
N ARG A 21 11.84 -6.06 -7.97
CA ARG A 21 12.99 -6.20 -7.09
C ARG A 21 12.90 -7.48 -6.29
N ILE A 22 14.00 -8.21 -6.23
CA ILE A 22 14.17 -9.32 -5.30
C ILE A 22 14.43 -8.73 -3.90
N VAL A 23 13.54 -9.04 -2.97
CA VAL A 23 13.65 -8.64 -1.57
C VAL A 23 14.09 -9.84 -0.75
N MET A 24 15.14 -9.60 0.04
CA MET A 24 15.63 -10.53 1.03
C MET A 24 15.37 -9.99 2.41
N LEU A 25 14.56 -10.72 3.18
CA LEU A 25 14.30 -10.43 4.57
C LEU A 25 14.95 -11.49 5.45
N LEU A 26 15.72 -11.05 6.43
CA LEU A 26 16.20 -11.88 7.53
C LEU A 26 15.04 -12.08 8.49
N GLY A 27 14.20 -13.09 8.22
CA GLY A 27 12.97 -13.36 8.95
C GLY A 27 11.89 -12.30 8.69
N LEU A 28 10.77 -12.72 8.10
CA LEU A 28 9.57 -11.88 8.12
C LEU A 28 9.12 -11.71 9.58
N PRO A 29 8.72 -10.50 10.03
CA PRO A 29 8.31 -10.32 11.41
C PRO A 29 6.96 -10.99 11.68
N GLY A 30 6.98 -11.92 12.63
CA GLY A 30 5.87 -12.79 13.00
C GLY A 30 5.76 -14.02 12.07
N GLY A 31 5.32 -15.15 12.62
CA GLY A 31 5.13 -16.38 11.87
C GLY A 31 3.90 -16.37 10.96
N ARG A 32 3.65 -17.50 10.29
CA ARG A 32 2.50 -17.72 9.40
C ARG A 32 1.16 -17.23 9.97
N PRO A 33 0.77 -17.51 11.23
CA PRO A 33 -0.52 -17.02 11.75
C PRO A 33 -0.64 -15.50 11.76
N ALA A 34 0.44 -14.78 12.11
CA ALA A 34 0.44 -13.32 12.13
C ALA A 34 0.31 -12.73 10.73
N TRP A 35 0.95 -13.34 9.73
CA TRP A 35 0.83 -12.92 8.33
C TRP A 35 -0.52 -13.26 7.71
N THR A 36 -1.12 -14.41 8.06
CA THR A 36 -2.48 -14.76 7.66
C THR A 36 -3.48 -13.73 8.20
N THR A 37 -3.41 -13.42 9.50
CA THR A 37 -4.31 -12.42 10.12
C THR A 37 -4.13 -11.05 9.47
N ARG A 38 -2.90 -10.57 9.32
CA ARG A 38 -2.61 -9.29 8.66
C ARG A 38 -3.17 -9.26 7.24
N SER A 39 -2.98 -10.34 6.49
CA SER A 39 -3.45 -10.40 5.11
C SER A 39 -4.96 -10.39 5.03
N ALA A 40 -5.65 -11.10 5.92
CA ALA A 40 -7.11 -11.06 6.01
C ALA A 40 -7.61 -9.65 6.32
N ARG A 41 -6.98 -8.95 7.26
CA ARG A 41 -7.35 -7.57 7.64
C ARG A 41 -7.20 -6.59 6.47
N ILE A 42 -6.05 -6.61 5.81
CA ILE A 42 -5.77 -5.72 4.66
C ILE A 42 -6.70 -6.05 3.49
N THR A 43 -6.91 -7.33 3.19
CA THR A 43 -7.84 -7.74 2.13
C THR A 43 -9.27 -7.29 2.45
N GLY A 44 -9.75 -7.49 3.68
CA GLY A 44 -11.07 -7.04 4.12
C GLY A 44 -11.25 -5.53 3.97
N LEU A 45 -10.25 -4.75 4.39
CA LEU A 45 -10.22 -3.30 4.19
C LEU A 45 -10.36 -2.92 2.70
N LEU A 46 -9.50 -3.47 1.85
CA LEU A 46 -9.44 -3.10 0.43
C LEU A 46 -10.69 -3.55 -0.34
N LEU A 47 -11.30 -4.67 0.05
CA LEU A 47 -12.60 -5.10 -0.49
C LEU A 47 -13.75 -4.20 -0.03
N THR A 48 -13.77 -3.79 1.24
CA THR A 48 -14.77 -2.83 1.73
C THR A 48 -14.67 -1.50 0.98
N LEU A 49 -13.45 -1.01 0.71
CA LEU A 49 -13.23 0.19 -0.09
C LEU A 49 -13.69 0.02 -1.55
N ALA A 50 -13.37 -1.13 -2.17
CA ALA A 50 -13.84 -1.44 -3.52
C ALA A 50 -15.37 -1.57 -3.61
N GLY A 51 -16.03 -1.99 -2.53
CA GLY A 51 -17.48 -2.05 -2.41
C GLY A 51 -18.12 -0.67 -2.43
N ILE A 52 -17.66 0.24 -1.56
CA ILE A 52 -18.20 1.61 -1.53
C ILE A 52 -17.89 2.38 -2.82
N GLU A 53 -16.77 2.10 -3.48
CA GLU A 53 -16.46 2.65 -4.80
C GLU A 53 -17.46 2.18 -5.86
N ALA A 54 -17.82 0.89 -5.85
CA ALA A 54 -18.85 0.34 -6.74
C ALA A 54 -20.23 0.96 -6.47
N ASP A 55 -20.50 1.40 -5.24
CA ASP A 55 -21.71 2.13 -4.84
C ASP A 55 -21.65 3.64 -5.21
N GLY A 56 -20.59 4.09 -5.90
CA GLY A 56 -20.45 5.46 -6.41
C GLY A 56 -19.65 6.40 -5.52
N VAL A 57 -19.06 5.93 -4.42
CA VAL A 57 -18.19 6.77 -3.57
C VAL A 57 -16.85 7.00 -4.28
N THR A 58 -16.49 8.26 -4.50
CA THR A 58 -15.20 8.60 -5.09
C THR A 58 -14.08 8.41 -4.08
N LEU A 59 -13.10 7.56 -4.42
CA LEU A 59 -11.90 7.33 -3.61
C LEU A 59 -10.72 8.19 -4.08
N PRO A 60 -9.76 8.53 -3.20
CA PRO A 60 -8.53 9.18 -3.64
C PRO A 60 -7.72 8.25 -4.56
N VAL A 61 -7.01 8.84 -5.52
CA VAL A 61 -6.29 8.15 -6.61
C VAL A 61 -5.57 6.84 -6.24
N PRO A 62 -4.78 6.73 -5.14
CA PRO A 62 -4.09 5.47 -4.84
C PRO A 62 -5.03 4.31 -4.45
N LEU A 63 -6.28 4.60 -4.09
CA LEU A 63 -7.32 3.63 -3.75
C LEU A 63 -8.34 3.44 -4.87
N ALA A 64 -8.48 4.42 -5.75
CA ALA A 64 -9.42 4.42 -6.86
C ALA A 64 -9.14 3.27 -7.85
N ASP A 65 -10.16 2.92 -8.61
CA ASP A 65 -10.15 1.88 -9.63
C ASP A 65 -9.64 0.53 -9.11
N ARG A 66 -9.78 0.28 -7.79
CA ARG A 66 -9.25 -0.90 -7.09
C ARG A 66 -7.72 -1.04 -7.19
N HIS A 67 -6.98 0.06 -7.35
CA HIS A 67 -5.53 0.05 -7.53
C HIS A 67 -4.79 -0.64 -6.38
N ALA A 68 -5.04 -0.20 -5.15
CA ALA A 68 -4.45 -0.80 -3.96
C ALA A 68 -4.84 -2.28 -3.77
N LEU A 69 -6.08 -2.66 -4.10
CA LEU A 69 -6.52 -4.05 -4.05
C LEU A 69 -5.75 -4.94 -5.03
N ARG A 70 -5.56 -4.48 -6.28
CA ARG A 70 -4.77 -5.19 -7.28
C ARG A 70 -3.29 -5.31 -6.89
N ALA A 71 -2.70 -4.22 -6.39
CA ALA A 71 -1.32 -4.21 -5.90
C ALA A 71 -1.12 -5.19 -4.71
N TRP A 72 -2.08 -5.21 -3.78
CA TRP A 72 -2.07 -6.15 -2.66
C TRP A 72 -2.17 -7.59 -3.12
N ALA A 73 -3.12 -7.91 -4.00
CA ALA A 73 -3.32 -9.27 -4.52
C ALA A 73 -2.05 -9.84 -5.18
N ARG A 74 -1.30 -9.02 -5.93
CA ARG A 74 -0.02 -9.42 -6.54
C ARG A 74 1.12 -9.58 -5.54
N SER A 75 1.11 -8.81 -4.45
CA SER A 75 2.23 -8.75 -3.50
C SER A 75 2.07 -9.66 -2.28
N ALA A 76 0.84 -10.04 -1.92
CA ALA A 76 0.56 -10.74 -0.67
C ALA A 76 0.94 -12.23 -0.71
N GLU A 77 0.73 -12.90 -1.84
CA GLU A 77 1.00 -14.33 -1.98
C GLU A 77 2.49 -14.68 -1.74
N PRO A 78 3.47 -14.02 -2.37
CA PRO A 78 4.88 -14.29 -2.10
C PRO A 78 5.28 -14.09 -0.63
N ALA A 79 4.69 -13.07 0.02
CA ALA A 79 4.95 -12.79 1.43
C ALA A 79 4.35 -13.87 2.37
N LEU A 80 3.15 -14.35 2.07
CA LEU A 80 2.50 -15.45 2.82
C LEU A 80 3.27 -16.76 2.67
N LEU A 81 3.72 -17.09 1.46
CA LEU A 81 4.54 -18.27 1.20
C LEU A 81 5.88 -18.20 1.97
N ALA A 82 6.53 -17.04 1.95
CA ALA A 82 7.76 -16.82 2.70
C ALA A 82 7.55 -16.91 4.23
N ALA A 83 6.42 -16.43 4.75
CA ALA A 83 6.08 -16.54 6.18
C ALA A 83 5.72 -17.96 6.65
N ALA A 84 5.37 -18.85 5.71
CA ALA A 84 5.02 -20.25 5.97
C ALA A 84 6.23 -21.20 5.90
N ALA A 85 7.41 -20.71 5.49
CA ALA A 85 8.60 -21.52 5.40
C ALA A 85 9.06 -21.96 6.81
N PRO A 86 9.23 -23.27 7.07
CA PRO A 86 9.59 -23.78 8.39
C PRO A 86 10.95 -23.22 8.83
N GLU A 87 10.95 -22.67 10.05
CA GLU A 87 12.06 -21.95 10.64
C GLU A 87 13.29 -22.85 10.81
N HIS A 88 14.48 -22.31 10.49
CA HIS A 88 15.69 -22.25 11.34
C HIS A 88 16.66 -21.32 10.59
N GLY A 89 16.58 -20.01 10.83
CA GLY A 89 17.55 -19.01 10.32
C GLY A 89 17.52 -18.67 8.82
N SER A 90 16.49 -19.10 8.07
CA SER A 90 16.52 -18.99 6.62
C SER A 90 16.12 -17.60 6.08
N ARG A 91 16.96 -17.14 5.15
CA ARG A 91 16.73 -16.08 4.17
C ARG A 91 15.30 -16.10 3.61
N ALA A 92 14.33 -15.28 4.05
CA ALA A 92 13.07 -15.16 3.29
C ALA A 92 13.36 -14.36 2.02
N VAL A 93 13.31 -14.99 0.85
CA VAL A 93 13.58 -14.36 -0.45
C VAL A 93 12.31 -14.40 -1.28
N PHE A 94 11.83 -13.24 -1.69
CA PHE A 94 10.70 -13.14 -2.61
C PHE A 94 10.87 -11.93 -3.52
N ALA A 95 10.25 -11.96 -4.70
CA ALA A 95 10.19 -10.82 -5.59
C ALA A 95 8.93 -10.01 -5.30
N VAL A 96 9.04 -8.69 -5.35
CA VAL A 96 7.90 -7.77 -5.29
C VAL A 96 8.08 -6.68 -6.34
N ASP A 97 6.97 -6.23 -6.92
CA ASP A 97 6.97 -5.04 -7.77
C ASP A 97 7.01 -3.79 -6.88
N LEU A 98 8.00 -2.92 -7.09
CA LEU A 98 8.13 -1.71 -6.29
C LEU A 98 7.00 -0.70 -6.57
N ASP A 99 6.43 -0.71 -7.76
CA ASP A 99 5.28 0.15 -8.10
C ASP A 99 4.06 -0.25 -7.25
N ASP A 100 3.85 -1.56 -7.05
CA ASP A 100 2.79 -2.07 -6.17
C ASP A 100 3.02 -1.65 -4.71
N VAL A 101 4.27 -1.69 -4.25
CA VAL A 101 4.63 -1.24 -2.90
C VAL A 101 4.38 0.27 -2.73
N ASP A 102 4.70 1.07 -3.74
CA ASP A 102 4.47 2.51 -3.72
C ASP A 102 2.97 2.85 -3.72
N VAL A 103 2.17 2.11 -4.48
CA VAL A 103 0.69 2.21 -4.46
C VAL A 103 0.16 1.90 -3.06
N LEU A 104 0.60 0.80 -2.43
CA LEU A 104 0.16 0.43 -1.07
C LEU A 104 0.57 1.48 -0.03
N ALA A 105 1.79 2.03 -0.14
CA ALA A 105 2.26 3.08 0.74
C ALA A 105 1.49 4.40 0.55
N ALA A 106 1.19 4.77 -0.69
CA ALA A 106 0.38 5.95 -1.01
C ALA A 106 -1.06 5.80 -0.53
N ALA A 107 -1.65 4.61 -0.69
CA ALA A 107 -2.97 4.26 -0.17
C ALA A 107 -3.03 4.42 1.36
N GLY A 108 -2.06 3.86 2.08
CA GLY A 108 -1.97 4.02 3.54
C GLY A 108 -1.86 5.48 3.99
N ARG A 109 -1.06 6.29 3.29
CA ARG A 109 -0.96 7.74 3.57
C ARG A 109 -2.29 8.47 3.32
N ALA A 110 -2.94 8.19 2.19
CA ALA A 110 -4.22 8.81 1.84
C ALA A 110 -5.31 8.51 2.88
N LEU A 111 -5.43 7.24 3.33
CA LEU A 111 -6.36 6.85 4.39
C LEU A 111 -6.04 7.51 5.73
N ALA A 112 -4.75 7.59 6.10
CA ALA A 112 -4.33 8.24 7.34
C ALA A 112 -4.64 9.76 7.32
N ASP A 113 -4.50 10.40 6.16
CA ASP A 113 -4.84 11.81 5.99
C ASP A 113 -6.36 12.05 6.01
N LEU A 114 -7.18 11.10 5.54
CA LEU A 114 -8.64 11.15 5.67
C LEU A 114 -9.05 11.05 7.15
N LEU A 115 -8.58 10.04 7.88
CA LEU A 115 -8.85 9.88 9.32
C LEU A 115 -8.41 11.11 10.12
N ARG A 116 -7.26 11.69 9.79
CA ARG A 116 -6.77 12.92 10.45
C ARG A 116 -7.68 14.11 10.17
N ARG A 117 -8.16 14.25 8.93
CA ARG A 117 -9.06 15.34 8.52
C ARG A 117 -10.42 15.24 9.20
N GLU A 118 -11.00 14.05 9.33
CA GLU A 118 -12.29 13.87 10.03
C GLU A 118 -12.19 14.12 11.54
N ARG A 119 -11.03 13.84 12.14
CA ARG A 119 -10.80 14.07 13.57
C ARG A 119 -10.73 15.55 13.96
N ALA A 120 -10.30 16.42 13.05
CA ALA A 120 -10.12 17.86 13.33
C ALA A 120 -11.45 18.65 13.50
N PRO A 121 -12.49 18.44 12.68
CA PRO A 121 -13.83 19.04 12.84
C PRO A 121 -14.62 18.49 14.03
N MET A 122 -14.51 17.18 14.34
CA MET A 122 -15.20 16.57 15.50
C MET A 122 -14.84 17.28 16.81
N LEU A 123 -13.58 17.71 16.95
CA LEU A 123 -13.10 18.47 18.11
C LEU A 123 -13.63 19.91 18.17
N ARG A 124 -14.16 20.45 17.07
CA ARG A 124 -14.51 21.87 16.95
C ARG A 124 -16.02 22.16 16.91
N CYS A 125 -16.83 21.29 16.30
CA CYS A 125 -18.22 21.66 15.98
C CYS A 125 -19.30 20.61 16.27
N GLY A 126 -18.97 19.44 16.80
CA GLY A 126 -19.98 18.44 17.22
C GLY A 126 -20.89 17.98 16.07
N HIS A 127 -20.51 16.89 15.42
CA HIS A 127 -21.29 16.16 14.40
C HIS A 127 -21.23 16.74 12.97
N HIS A 128 -20.40 16.10 12.14
CA HIS A 128 -20.55 16.12 10.68
C HIS A 128 -21.06 14.77 10.21
N ALA A 129 -21.92 14.78 9.19
CA ALA A 129 -22.23 13.59 8.41
C ALA A 129 -20.90 13.03 7.91
N GLY A 130 -20.44 11.94 8.54
CA GLY A 130 -19.08 11.44 8.38
C GLY A 130 -18.81 11.10 6.92
N ASP A 131 -17.62 11.44 6.45
CA ASP A 131 -17.12 11.03 5.15
C ASP A 131 -17.39 9.52 4.93
N PRO A 132 -18.05 9.11 3.81
CA PRO A 132 -18.47 7.73 3.61
C PRO A 132 -17.31 6.73 3.62
N VAL A 133 -16.11 7.18 3.20
CA VAL A 133 -14.88 6.38 3.29
C VAL A 133 -14.52 6.14 4.74
N THR A 134 -14.44 7.20 5.55
CA THR A 134 -14.16 7.11 6.99
C THR A 134 -15.20 6.28 7.75
N GLY A 135 -16.48 6.43 7.41
CA GLY A 135 -17.55 5.57 7.93
C GLY A 135 -17.37 4.10 7.59
N ALA A 136 -16.92 3.79 6.37
CA ALA A 136 -16.57 2.42 5.98
C ALA A 136 -15.34 1.88 6.74
N LEU A 137 -14.31 2.70 6.94
CA LEU A 137 -13.13 2.34 7.74
C LEU A 137 -13.53 1.95 9.17
N HIS A 138 -14.35 2.76 9.84
CA HIS A 138 -14.79 2.47 11.20
C HIS A 138 -15.65 1.22 11.30
N ARG A 139 -16.55 0.97 10.33
CA ARG A 139 -17.34 -0.27 10.29
C ARG A 139 -16.47 -1.49 10.08
N GLU A 140 -15.50 -1.41 9.17
CA GLU A 140 -14.58 -2.54 8.94
C GLU A 140 -13.69 -2.79 10.14
N ALA A 141 -13.15 -1.74 10.74
CA ALA A 141 -12.34 -1.84 11.95
C ALA A 141 -13.13 -2.49 13.11
N LEU A 142 -14.42 -2.13 13.27
CA LEU A 142 -15.31 -2.76 14.24
C LEU A 142 -15.52 -4.26 13.96
N ARG A 143 -15.74 -4.65 12.70
CA ARG A 143 -15.87 -6.08 12.32
C ARG A 143 -14.61 -6.89 12.63
N GLN A 144 -13.45 -6.24 12.57
CA GLN A 144 -12.15 -6.85 12.81
C GLN A 144 -11.65 -6.69 14.25
N ASP A 145 -12.45 -6.09 15.14
CA ASP A 145 -12.14 -5.79 16.53
C ASP A 145 -10.81 -5.02 16.72
N VAL A 146 -10.63 -3.96 15.92
CA VAL A 146 -9.46 -3.07 15.95
C VAL A 146 -9.86 -1.61 15.78
N ALA A 147 -8.96 -0.68 16.09
CA ALA A 147 -9.14 0.74 15.75
C ALA A 147 -8.94 0.98 14.24
N ALA A 148 -9.67 1.95 13.66
CA ALA A 148 -9.53 2.31 12.24
C ALA A 148 -8.11 2.77 11.91
N GLU A 149 -7.49 3.55 12.80
CA GLU A 149 -6.09 3.97 12.68
C GLU A 149 -5.13 2.78 12.68
N GLN A 150 -5.41 1.74 13.46
CA GLN A 150 -4.58 0.53 13.48
C GLN A 150 -4.71 -0.24 12.17
N LEU A 151 -5.91 -0.36 11.60
CA LEU A 151 -6.14 -1.02 10.32
C LEU A 151 -5.42 -0.28 9.17
N VAL A 152 -5.49 1.04 9.14
CA VAL A 152 -4.75 1.88 8.18
C VAL A 152 -3.24 1.78 8.38
N ALA A 153 -2.78 1.74 9.63
CA ALA A 153 -1.36 1.55 9.95
C ALA A 153 -0.85 0.17 9.52
N GLU A 154 -1.68 -0.87 9.55
CA GLU A 154 -1.31 -2.21 9.04
C GLU A 154 -1.05 -2.20 7.53
N LEU A 155 -1.84 -1.47 6.74
CA LEU A 155 -1.60 -1.31 5.29
C LEU A 155 -0.24 -0.63 5.02
N GLY A 156 0.02 0.50 5.69
CA GLY A 156 1.30 1.21 5.56
C GLY A 156 2.50 0.41 6.07
N ARG A 157 2.31 -0.38 7.14
CA ARG A 157 3.34 -1.30 7.67
C ARG A 157 3.59 -2.43 6.68
N ALA A 158 2.57 -3.02 6.08
CA ALA A 158 2.73 -4.09 5.10
C ALA A 158 3.57 -3.64 3.90
N ALA A 159 3.33 -2.45 3.35
CA ALA A 159 4.17 -1.88 2.29
C ALA A 159 5.65 -1.80 2.70
N ARG A 160 5.93 -1.34 3.93
CA ARG A 160 7.30 -1.28 4.48
C ARG A 160 7.91 -2.66 4.71
N LEU A 161 7.12 -3.65 5.08
CA LEU A 161 7.60 -5.03 5.25
C LEU A 161 7.91 -5.67 3.90
N LEU A 162 7.13 -5.36 2.86
CA LEU A 162 7.34 -5.87 1.51
C LEU A 162 8.62 -5.31 0.87
N ALA A 163 8.95 -4.02 1.07
CA ALA A 163 10.21 -3.45 0.61
C ALA A 163 10.85 -2.47 1.62
N PRO A 164 11.53 -2.98 2.67
CA PRO A 164 12.01 -2.13 3.77
C PRO A 164 13.06 -1.11 3.37
N ALA A 165 13.93 -1.44 2.40
CA ALA A 165 14.96 -0.52 1.93
C ALA A 165 14.42 0.54 0.96
N HIS A 166 13.32 0.24 0.27
CA HIS A 166 12.72 1.12 -0.73
C HIS A 166 11.99 2.30 -0.09
N LEU A 167 11.24 2.03 0.98
CA LEU A 167 10.42 3.04 1.66
C LEU A 167 11.12 3.74 2.84
N ARG A 168 12.43 3.50 3.05
CA ARG A 168 13.18 4.25 4.06
C ARG A 168 13.28 5.71 3.63
N PRO A 169 12.98 6.68 4.53
CA PRO A 169 13.37 8.05 4.30
C PRO A 169 14.87 8.06 4.02
N ARG A 170 15.29 8.65 2.89
CA ARG A 170 16.70 8.99 2.69
C ARG A 170 17.09 9.84 3.90
N ALA A 171 18.03 9.37 4.71
CA ALA A 171 18.64 10.25 5.70
C ALA A 171 19.15 11.47 4.92
N PRO A 172 18.96 12.71 5.43
CA PRO A 172 19.70 13.83 4.88
C PRO A 172 21.17 13.42 4.96
N GLU A 173 21.83 13.33 3.81
CA GLU A 173 23.29 13.26 3.78
C GLU A 173 23.74 14.51 4.52
N PHE A 174 24.23 14.33 5.75
CA PHE A 174 25.01 15.37 6.39
C PHE A 174 26.22 15.54 5.49
N ALA A 175 26.14 16.53 4.60
CA ALA A 175 27.28 17.06 3.89
C ALA A 175 28.27 17.47 4.98
N GLY A 176 29.32 16.67 5.12
CA GLY A 176 30.46 17.04 5.94
C GLY A 176 30.96 18.41 5.48
N SER A 177 31.18 19.29 6.44
CA SER A 177 32.11 20.40 6.33
C SER A 177 32.99 20.36 7.56
#